data_AF-A0A9W6LZ05-F1
#
_entry.id   AF-A0A9W6LZ05-F1
#
_cell.length_a   1.000
_cell.length_b   1.000
_cell.length_c   1.000
_cell.angle_alpha   90.00
_cell.angle_beta   90.00
_cell.angle_gamma   90.00
#
_symmetry.space_group_name_H-M   'P 1'
#
loop_
_entity.id
_entity.type
_entity.pdbx_description
1 polymer ?
#
loop_
_entity_poly.entity_id
_entity_poly.type
_entity_poly.pdbx_seq_one_letter_code
_entity_poly.pdbx_strand_id
1 'polypeptide(L)'
;MTPGVPEPLQSFNPDGEDVIRSLAVSWAGAVREQLHNVKERVRHFHNVDNMYGRMDGDVTMDELAASWQAAWTAEALLVISADNLERWIKRLYTERGRQPRPPHPQLRALRNTIEHMDESEFDNEEWVARPGRPQGRGLGALPDPSLSISVGDRENVFGLISHDELQAIVSALIDELERELSDYAEARIAFFREDR
;
A
#
# COMPACT_ATOMS: atom_id res chain seq x y z
N MET A 1 -9.04 -42.75 21.63
CA MET A 1 -8.93 -41.29 21.77
C MET A 1 -8.65 -40.73 20.38
N THR A 2 -9.68 -40.28 19.70
CA THR A 2 -9.55 -39.57 18.42
C THR A 2 -9.08 -38.14 18.74
N PRO A 3 -8.03 -37.62 18.10
CA PRO A 3 -7.61 -36.25 18.30
C PRO A 3 -8.75 -35.32 17.84
N GLY A 4 -9.15 -34.40 18.72
CA GLY A 4 -10.17 -33.41 18.41
C GLY A 4 -9.75 -32.63 17.18
N VAL A 5 -10.59 -32.65 16.14
CA VAL A 5 -10.48 -31.74 15.02
C VAL A 5 -10.51 -30.33 15.63
N PRO A 6 -9.49 -29.47 15.37
CA PRO A 6 -9.54 -28.11 15.84
C PRO A 6 -10.84 -27.49 15.33
N GLU A 7 -11.66 -26.94 16.23
CA GLU A 7 -12.80 -26.14 15.84
C GLU A 7 -12.32 -25.11 14.81
N PRO A 8 -12.95 -25.00 13.63
CA PRO A 8 -12.63 -23.93 12.72
C PRO A 8 -12.79 -22.61 13.49
N LEU A 9 -11.75 -21.76 13.41
CA LEU A 9 -11.76 -20.40 13.95
C LEU A 9 -13.15 -19.80 13.69
N GLN A 10 -13.86 -19.48 14.79
CA GLN A 10 -15.25 -19.02 14.85
C GLN A 10 -15.78 -18.56 13.48
N SER A 11 -16.72 -19.34 12.95
CA SER A 11 -17.45 -19.00 11.72
C SER A 11 -17.85 -17.53 11.74
N PHE A 12 -17.28 -16.76 10.82
CA PHE A 12 -17.75 -15.43 10.48
C PHE A 12 -19.27 -15.51 10.36
N ASN A 13 -20.01 -14.79 11.20
CA ASN A 13 -21.47 -14.82 11.19
C ASN A 13 -21.95 -14.02 9.96
N PRO A 14 -22.36 -14.66 8.85
CA PRO A 14 -22.60 -13.97 7.57
C PRO A 14 -23.99 -13.33 7.50
N ASP A 15 -24.82 -13.50 8.53
CA ASP A 15 -26.25 -13.20 8.47
C ASP A 15 -26.58 -11.68 8.52
N GLY A 16 -25.58 -10.81 8.42
CA GLY A 16 -25.82 -9.36 8.44
C GLY A 16 -24.71 -8.45 7.90
N GLU A 17 -23.45 -8.90 7.87
CA GLU A 17 -22.33 -8.11 7.35
C GLU A 17 -21.90 -8.56 5.95
N ASP A 18 -21.88 -7.61 5.01
CA ASP A 18 -21.37 -7.80 3.67
C ASP A 18 -19.84 -8.06 3.74
N VAL A 19 -19.41 -9.28 3.38
CA VAL A 19 -18.00 -9.71 3.40
C VAL A 19 -17.11 -8.78 2.57
N ILE A 20 -17.60 -8.30 1.43
CA ILE A 20 -16.84 -7.40 0.54
C ILE A 20 -16.62 -6.07 1.26
N ARG A 21 -17.64 -5.55 1.94
CA ARG A 21 -17.54 -4.37 2.79
C ARG A 21 -16.51 -4.57 3.91
N SER A 22 -16.58 -5.68 4.64
CA SER A 22 -15.65 -5.95 5.75
C SER A 22 -14.19 -6.08 5.28
N LEU A 23 -13.96 -6.65 4.10
CA LEU A 23 -12.63 -6.70 3.49
C LEU A 23 -12.15 -5.31 3.07
N ALA A 24 -12.99 -4.49 2.43
CA ALA A 24 -12.64 -3.11 2.07
C ALA A 24 -12.29 -2.26 3.30
N VAL A 25 -13.07 -2.37 4.38
CA VAL A 25 -12.79 -1.69 5.66
C VAL A 25 -11.47 -2.17 6.28
N SER A 26 -11.20 -3.47 6.26
CA SER A 26 -9.94 -4.03 6.77
C SER A 26 -8.73 -3.47 6.03
N TRP A 27 -8.81 -3.38 4.69
CA TRP A 27 -7.74 -2.78 3.88
C TRP A 27 -7.56 -1.29 4.17
N ALA A 28 -8.66 -0.53 4.36
CA ALA A 28 -8.55 0.88 4.74
C ALA A 28 -7.90 1.07 6.12
N GLY A 29 -8.20 0.18 7.08
CA GLY A 29 -7.51 0.13 8.37
C GLY A 29 -6.00 -0.07 8.20
N ALA A 30 -5.61 -1.12 7.46
CA ALA A 30 -4.20 -1.41 7.19
C ALA A 30 -3.48 -0.26 6.48
N VAL A 31 -4.12 0.37 5.49
CA VAL A 31 -3.54 1.51 4.75
C VAL A 31 -3.33 2.73 5.66
N ARG A 32 -4.26 3.03 6.58
CA ARG A 32 -4.08 4.11 7.57
C ARG A 32 -2.89 3.86 8.49
N GLU A 33 -2.75 2.62 8.98
CA GLU A 33 -1.61 2.21 9.80
C GLU A 33 -0.29 2.33 9.03
N GLN A 34 -0.26 1.86 7.77
CA GLN A 34 0.94 1.97 6.94
C GLN A 34 1.32 3.42 6.61
N LEU A 35 0.34 4.30 6.39
CA LEU A 35 0.61 5.72 6.16
C LEU A 35 1.34 6.36 7.36
N HIS A 36 0.91 6.01 8.57
CA HIS A 36 1.58 6.44 9.79
C HIS A 36 2.99 5.83 9.91
N ASN A 37 3.09 4.51 9.72
CA ASN A 37 4.35 3.77 9.80
C ASN A 37 5.40 4.32 8.81
N VAL A 38 5.05 4.54 7.54
CA VAL A 38 5.96 5.13 6.54
C VAL A 38 6.52 6.46 7.01
N LYS A 39 5.67 7.35 7.49
CA LYS A 39 6.09 8.68 7.97
C LYS A 39 7.11 8.58 9.10
N GLU A 40 6.91 7.65 10.04
CA GLU A 40 7.84 7.43 11.15
C GLU A 40 9.15 6.80 10.68
N ARG A 41 9.09 5.78 9.82
CA ARG A 41 10.29 5.07 9.33
C ARG A 41 11.17 5.95 8.45
N VAL A 42 10.58 6.70 7.52
CA VAL A 42 11.31 7.65 6.66
C VAL A 42 11.95 8.75 7.49
N ARG A 43 11.22 9.33 8.45
CA ARG A 43 11.77 10.33 9.36
C ARG A 43 12.93 9.77 10.18
N HIS A 44 12.78 8.56 10.71
CA HIS A 44 13.82 7.89 11.50
C HIS A 44 15.07 7.64 10.65
N PHE A 45 14.92 7.10 9.45
CA PHE A 45 16.02 6.91 8.50
C PHE A 45 16.76 8.22 8.22
N HIS A 46 16.04 9.31 7.87
CA HIS A 46 16.68 10.61 7.65
C HIS A 46 17.42 11.13 8.88
N ASN A 47 16.92 10.89 10.09
CA ASN A 47 17.63 11.29 11.31
C ASN A 47 18.93 10.49 11.48
N VAL A 48 18.88 9.17 11.30
CA VAL A 48 20.04 8.27 11.41
C VAL A 48 21.08 8.60 10.33
N ASP A 49 20.65 8.80 9.09
CA ASP A 49 21.51 9.22 7.97
C ASP A 49 22.22 10.56 8.24
N ASN A 50 21.48 11.55 8.73
CA ASN A 50 22.05 12.84 9.12
C ASN A 50 23.06 12.73 10.27
N MET A 51 22.80 11.89 11.28
CA MET A 51 23.73 11.65 12.38
C MET A 51 24.99 10.95 11.89
N TYR A 52 24.84 9.89 11.09
CA TYR A 52 25.94 9.15 10.49
C TYR A 52 26.83 10.05 9.63
N GLY A 53 26.23 10.85 8.73
CA GLY A 53 26.96 11.79 7.86
C GLY A 53 27.69 12.91 8.61
N ARG A 54 27.23 13.28 9.81
CA ARG A 54 27.91 14.24 10.69
C ARG A 54 28.97 13.58 11.59
N MET A 55 29.07 12.25 11.54
CA MET A 55 29.82 11.46 12.53
C MET A 55 29.43 11.82 13.97
N ASP A 56 28.14 12.13 14.17
CA ASP A 56 27.60 12.56 15.46
C ASP A 56 26.94 11.38 16.18
N GLY A 57 27.45 11.09 17.38
CA GLY A 57 27.01 9.96 18.21
C GLY A 57 27.58 8.60 17.81
N ASP A 58 27.12 7.55 18.49
CA ASP A 58 27.55 6.16 18.31
C ASP A 58 26.82 5.45 17.13
N VAL A 59 26.31 6.21 16.15
CA VAL A 59 25.55 5.62 15.03
C VAL A 59 26.45 4.79 14.14
N THR A 60 26.10 3.51 14.00
CA THR A 60 26.84 2.53 13.22
C THR A 60 26.29 2.40 11.80
N MET A 61 27.11 1.84 10.90
CA MET A 61 26.65 1.49 9.54
C MET A 61 25.50 0.48 9.57
N ASP A 62 25.49 -0.43 10.56
CA ASP A 62 24.44 -1.43 10.72
C ASP A 62 23.09 -0.79 11.10
N GLU A 63 23.11 0.24 11.95
CA GLU A 63 21.91 1.01 12.29
C GLU A 63 21.39 1.82 11.10
N LEU A 64 22.30 2.42 10.32
CA LEU A 64 21.93 3.10 9.07
C LEU A 64 21.27 2.12 8.09
N ALA A 65 21.88 0.96 7.85
CA ALA A 65 21.33 -0.07 6.97
C ALA A 65 19.97 -0.59 7.46
N ALA A 66 19.81 -0.85 8.76
CA ALA A 66 18.55 -1.31 9.33
C ALA A 66 17.43 -0.26 9.21
N SER A 67 17.75 1.01 9.44
CA SER A 67 16.77 2.10 9.30
C SER A 67 16.34 2.31 7.84
N TRP A 68 17.28 2.21 6.90
CA TRP A 68 16.99 2.23 5.46
C TRP A 68 16.07 1.07 5.04
N GLN A 69 16.41 -0.17 5.43
CA GLN A 69 15.59 -1.36 5.11
C GLN A 69 14.15 -1.22 5.63
N ALA A 70 14.00 -0.69 6.84
CA ALA A 70 12.70 -0.48 7.46
C ALA A 70 11.87 0.59 6.73
N ALA A 71 12.50 1.69 6.30
CA ALA A 71 11.84 2.75 5.54
C ALA A 71 11.43 2.28 4.14
N TRP A 72 12.35 1.66 3.40
CA TRP A 72 12.08 1.11 2.07
C TRP A 72 10.93 0.11 2.08
N THR A 73 10.94 -0.82 3.04
CA THR A 73 9.90 -1.84 3.18
C THR A 73 8.55 -1.22 3.52
N ALA A 74 8.52 -0.21 4.39
CA ALA A 74 7.28 0.48 4.74
C ALA A 74 6.66 1.17 3.52
N GLU A 75 7.46 1.86 2.69
CA GLU A 75 6.99 2.49 1.47
C GLU A 75 6.42 1.47 0.47
N ALA A 76 7.13 0.35 0.28
CA ALA A 76 6.67 -0.73 -0.58
C ALA A 76 5.33 -1.33 -0.13
N LEU A 77 5.19 -1.58 1.19
CA LEU A 77 3.96 -2.09 1.77
C LEU A 77 2.80 -1.10 1.68
N LEU A 78 3.06 0.21 1.82
CA LEU A 78 2.03 1.24 1.63
C LEU A 78 1.49 1.22 0.20
N VAL A 79 2.37 1.18 -0.81
CA VAL A 79 1.96 1.10 -2.23
C VAL A 79 1.12 -0.15 -2.48
N ILE A 80 1.58 -1.33 -2.04
CA ILE A 80 0.86 -2.59 -2.21
C ILE A 80 -0.51 -2.53 -1.52
N SER A 81 -0.56 -1.98 -0.30
CA SER A 81 -1.80 -1.87 0.46
C SER A 81 -2.78 -0.90 -0.17
N ALA A 82 -2.29 0.23 -0.71
CA ALA A 82 -3.12 1.22 -1.40
C ALA A 82 -3.74 0.67 -2.70
N ASP A 83 -2.98 -0.04 -3.53
CA ASP A 83 -3.50 -0.71 -4.73
C ASP A 83 -4.53 -1.80 -4.36
N ASN A 84 -4.31 -2.56 -3.28
CA ASN A 84 -5.29 -3.51 -2.78
C ASN A 84 -6.58 -2.83 -2.30
N LEU A 85 -6.48 -1.74 -1.55
CA LEU A 85 -7.63 -0.94 -1.13
C LEU A 85 -8.45 -0.47 -2.34
N GLU A 86 -7.80 0.09 -3.37
CA GLU A 86 -8.46 0.53 -4.60
C GLU A 86 -9.23 -0.62 -5.28
N ARG A 87 -8.64 -1.81 -5.36
CA ARG A 87 -9.30 -3.01 -5.91
C ARG A 87 -10.53 -3.42 -5.10
N TRP A 88 -10.47 -3.33 -3.77
CA TRP A 88 -11.60 -3.65 -2.90
C TRP A 88 -12.71 -2.61 -2.96
N ILE A 89 -12.37 -1.32 -3.05
CA ILE A 89 -13.34 -0.25 -3.33
C ILE A 89 -14.06 -0.54 -4.65
N LYS A 90 -13.30 -0.82 -5.73
CA LYS A 90 -13.89 -1.18 -7.02
C LYS A 90 -14.82 -2.39 -6.93
N ARG A 91 -14.43 -3.42 -6.18
CA ARG A 91 -15.26 -4.61 -5.97
C ARG A 91 -16.55 -4.27 -5.22
N LEU A 92 -16.48 -3.44 -4.18
CA LEU A 92 -17.64 -2.95 -3.42
C LEU A 92 -18.62 -2.19 -4.31
N TYR A 93 -18.13 -1.26 -5.13
CA TYR A 93 -18.97 -0.53 -6.09
C TYR A 93 -19.68 -1.47 -7.08
N THR A 94 -18.94 -2.46 -7.61
CA THR A 94 -19.48 -3.43 -8.55
C THR A 94 -20.60 -4.27 -7.92
N GLU A 95 -20.42 -4.72 -6.69
CA GLU A 95 -21.43 -5.49 -5.94
C GLU A 95 -22.72 -4.68 -5.75
N ARG A 96 -22.59 -3.36 -5.56
CA ARG A 96 -23.71 -2.44 -5.41
C ARG A 96 -24.32 -1.98 -6.74
N GLY A 97 -23.89 -2.53 -7.87
CA GLY A 97 -24.36 -2.11 -9.19
C GLY A 97 -23.98 -0.67 -9.55
N ARG A 98 -22.98 -0.09 -8.87
CA ARG A 98 -22.47 1.26 -9.13
C ARG A 98 -21.27 1.18 -10.07
N GLN A 99 -21.03 2.25 -10.83
CA GLN A 99 -19.85 2.34 -11.68
C GLN A 99 -18.63 2.72 -10.83
N PRO A 100 -17.61 1.86 -10.73
CA PRO A 100 -16.38 2.20 -10.01
C PRO A 100 -15.57 3.25 -10.77
N ARG A 101 -14.78 4.04 -10.05
CA ARG A 101 -13.81 4.93 -10.66
C ARG A 101 -12.72 4.13 -11.41
N PRO A 102 -12.12 4.70 -12.47
CA PRO A 102 -10.94 4.12 -13.09
C PRO A 102 -9.79 4.00 -12.07
N PRO A 103 -9.02 2.90 -12.10
CA PRO A 103 -7.84 2.74 -11.24
C PRO A 103 -6.80 3.84 -11.45
N HIS A 104 -6.10 4.23 -10.38
CA HIS A 104 -5.02 5.19 -10.44
C HIS A 104 -3.82 4.59 -11.20
N PRO A 105 -3.43 5.15 -12.36
CA PRO A 105 -2.43 4.52 -13.22
C PRO A 105 -1.06 4.38 -12.54
N GLN A 106 -0.66 5.36 -11.73
CA GLN A 106 0.61 5.33 -11.00
C GLN A 106 0.65 4.24 -9.91
N LEU A 107 -0.42 4.04 -9.14
CA LEU A 107 -0.43 3.01 -8.06
C LEU A 107 -0.25 1.62 -8.64
N ARG A 108 -0.99 1.32 -9.71
CA ARG A 108 -0.88 0.03 -10.40
C ARG A 108 0.53 -0.18 -10.98
N ALA A 109 1.12 0.84 -11.58
CA ALA A 109 2.46 0.78 -12.13
C ALA A 109 3.52 0.55 -11.03
N LEU A 110 3.41 1.28 -9.92
CA LEU A 110 4.28 1.13 -8.74
C LEU A 110 4.16 -0.26 -8.12
N ARG A 111 2.94 -0.72 -7.84
CA ARG A 111 2.70 -2.06 -7.28
C ARG A 111 3.26 -3.15 -8.18
N ASN A 112 3.03 -3.08 -9.49
CA ASN A 112 3.58 -4.06 -10.43
C ASN A 112 5.11 -4.02 -10.48
N THR A 113 5.69 -2.83 -10.34
CA THR A 113 7.14 -2.66 -10.31
C THR A 113 7.74 -3.33 -9.08
N ILE A 114 7.17 -3.07 -7.89
CA ILE A 114 7.62 -3.67 -6.63
C ILE A 114 7.48 -5.20 -6.66
N GLU A 115 6.34 -5.72 -7.14
CA GLU A 115 6.09 -7.16 -7.15
C GLU A 115 6.94 -7.96 -8.13
N HIS A 116 7.48 -7.32 -9.17
CA HIS A 116 8.36 -7.95 -10.16
C HIS A 116 9.81 -7.49 -10.01
N MET A 117 10.15 -6.87 -8.89
CA MET A 117 11.49 -6.34 -8.67
C MET A 117 12.55 -7.45 -8.55
N ASP A 118 12.16 -8.66 -8.16
CA ASP A 118 13.01 -9.87 -8.14
C ASP A 118 13.49 -10.30 -9.54
N GLU A 119 12.81 -9.83 -10.59
CA GLU A 119 13.15 -10.11 -12.00
C GLU A 119 14.10 -9.05 -12.60
N SER A 120 14.49 -8.06 -11.79
CA SER A 120 15.26 -6.89 -12.22
C SER A 120 16.77 -7.11 -12.11
N GLU A 121 17.53 -6.35 -12.89
CA GLU A 121 18.97 -6.20 -12.73
C GLU A 121 19.24 -5.02 -11.77
N PHE A 122 20.15 -5.23 -10.83
CA PHE A 122 20.48 -4.25 -9.78
C PHE A 122 21.85 -3.63 -10.05
N ASP A 123 21.86 -2.31 -10.14
CA ASP A 123 23.07 -1.52 -10.13
C ASP A 123 23.39 -1.11 -8.69
N ASN A 124 24.37 -1.79 -8.09
CA ASN A 124 24.76 -1.54 -6.71
C ASN A 124 25.53 -0.23 -6.53
N GLU A 125 26.11 0.33 -7.60
CA GLU A 125 26.83 1.60 -7.52
C GLU A 125 25.84 2.76 -7.54
N GLU A 126 24.82 2.68 -8.40
CA GLU A 126 23.82 3.75 -8.56
C GLU A 126 22.57 3.57 -7.67
N TRP A 127 22.41 2.41 -7.01
CA TRP A 127 21.20 2.06 -6.25
C TRP A 127 19.92 2.08 -7.09
N VAL A 128 20.03 1.58 -8.33
CA VAL A 128 18.95 1.57 -9.31
C VAL A 128 18.61 0.14 -9.72
N ALA A 129 17.32 -0.18 -9.78
CA ALA A 129 16.83 -1.39 -10.45
C ALA A 129 16.45 -1.07 -11.90
N ARG A 130 16.86 -1.92 -12.83
CA ARG A 130 16.53 -1.87 -14.26
C ARG A 130 15.87 -3.17 -14.70
N PRO A 131 15.03 -3.19 -15.74
CA PRO A 131 14.54 -4.44 -16.27
C PRO A 131 15.73 -5.30 -16.69
N GLY A 132 15.73 -6.57 -16.29
CA GLY A 132 16.71 -7.52 -16.80
C GLY A 132 16.37 -7.89 -18.25
N ARG A 133 15.76 -9.05 -18.44
CA ARG A 133 15.32 -9.46 -19.79
C ARG A 133 14.12 -8.62 -20.27
N PRO A 134 13.94 -8.43 -21.58
CA PRO A 134 12.76 -7.74 -22.12
C PRO A 134 11.49 -8.45 -21.65
N GLN A 135 10.74 -7.80 -20.76
CA GLN A 135 9.47 -8.29 -20.25
C GLN A 135 8.46 -7.14 -20.32
N GLY A 136 7.29 -7.38 -20.90
CA GLY A 136 6.21 -6.37 -21.00
C GLY A 136 5.47 -6.12 -19.68
N ARG A 137 6.16 -6.25 -18.54
CA ARG A 137 5.63 -6.15 -17.17
C ARG A 137 6.71 -5.62 -16.21
N GLY A 138 6.32 -5.30 -14.97
CA GLY A 138 7.24 -4.73 -13.97
C GLY A 138 7.90 -3.44 -14.48
N LEU A 139 9.21 -3.29 -14.26
CA LEU A 139 9.99 -2.15 -14.75
C LEU A 139 9.96 -2.00 -16.27
N GLY A 140 9.88 -3.10 -17.03
CA GLY A 140 9.86 -3.06 -18.49
C GLY A 140 8.59 -2.46 -19.09
N ALA A 141 7.56 -2.19 -18.25
CA ALA A 141 6.33 -1.52 -18.65
C ALA A 141 6.30 -0.02 -18.28
N LEU A 142 7.33 0.50 -17.60
CA LEU A 142 7.42 1.92 -17.26
C LEU A 142 7.91 2.76 -18.46
N PRO A 143 7.50 4.03 -18.59
CA PRO A 143 8.00 4.94 -19.62
C PRO A 143 9.51 5.18 -19.54
N ASP A 144 10.02 5.28 -18.32
CA ASP A 144 11.44 5.24 -17.99
C ASP A 144 11.68 3.96 -17.18
N PRO A 145 12.34 2.95 -17.76
CA PRO A 145 12.48 1.63 -17.16
C PRO A 145 13.61 1.62 -16.13
N SER A 146 13.48 2.43 -15.09
CA SER A 146 14.38 2.47 -13.96
C SER A 146 13.61 2.78 -12.68
N LEU A 147 14.10 2.27 -11.55
CA LEU A 147 13.53 2.50 -10.24
C LEU A 147 14.65 2.81 -9.27
N SER A 148 14.53 3.97 -8.61
CA SER A 148 15.43 4.28 -7.50
C SER A 148 15.09 3.39 -6.31
N ILE A 149 16.10 2.70 -5.78
CA ILE A 149 16.00 1.90 -4.56
C ILE A 149 16.41 2.77 -3.35
N SER A 150 16.94 3.97 -3.59
CA SER A 150 17.24 4.90 -2.50
C SER A 150 15.95 5.24 -1.74
N VAL A 151 16.07 5.34 -0.43
CA VAL A 151 15.05 5.99 0.40
C VAL A 151 15.49 7.43 0.51
N GLY A 152 14.59 8.38 0.26
CA GLY A 152 14.89 9.78 0.55
C GLY A 152 15.68 10.54 -0.51
N ASP A 153 15.67 10.13 -1.79
CA ASP A 153 15.70 11.13 -2.86
C ASP A 153 14.52 12.06 -2.60
N ARG A 154 14.82 13.24 -2.04
CA ARG A 154 14.04 13.95 -1.01
C ARG A 154 12.55 14.21 -1.27
N GLU A 155 12.06 13.91 -2.45
CA GLU A 155 10.70 14.19 -2.86
C GLU A 155 9.92 12.95 -3.30
N ASN A 156 10.58 11.88 -3.77
CA ASN A 156 9.93 10.79 -4.51
C ASN A 156 10.08 9.39 -3.90
N VAL A 157 8.96 8.68 -3.77
CA VAL A 157 8.86 7.24 -3.53
C VAL A 157 9.26 6.50 -4.80
N PHE A 158 10.35 5.73 -4.69
CA PHE A 158 10.97 4.98 -5.78
C PHE A 158 11.33 5.80 -7.05
N GLY A 159 11.49 7.12 -6.91
CA GLY A 159 11.77 8.01 -8.04
C GLY A 159 10.60 8.27 -8.99
N LEU A 160 9.38 7.81 -8.67
CA LEU A 160 8.23 7.85 -9.59
C LEU A 160 7.06 8.72 -9.13
N ILE A 161 6.85 8.85 -7.83
CA ILE A 161 5.73 9.62 -7.25
C ILE A 161 6.20 10.34 -6.00
N SER A 162 5.73 11.56 -5.75
CA SER A 162 6.12 12.23 -4.51
C SER A 162 5.49 11.60 -3.26
N HIS A 163 6.12 11.72 -2.09
CA HIS A 163 5.49 11.27 -0.83
C HIS A 163 4.15 11.95 -0.57
N ASP A 164 4.06 13.25 -0.86
CA ASP A 164 2.83 14.04 -0.71
C ASP A 164 1.75 13.60 -1.70
N GLU A 165 2.11 13.30 -2.95
CA GLU A 165 1.18 12.80 -3.96
C GLU A 165 0.68 11.38 -3.61
N LEU A 166 1.57 10.49 -3.16
CA LEU A 166 1.17 9.16 -2.67
C LEU A 166 0.22 9.28 -1.47
N GLN A 167 0.54 10.16 -0.51
CA GLN A 167 -0.34 10.42 0.63
C GLN A 167 -1.69 10.97 0.19
N ALA A 168 -1.73 11.92 -0.76
CA ALA A 168 -2.97 12.48 -1.28
C ALA A 168 -3.85 11.43 -1.96
N ILE A 169 -3.25 10.53 -2.76
CA ILE A 169 -3.96 9.41 -3.38
C ILE A 169 -4.53 8.47 -2.31
N VAL A 170 -3.71 8.09 -1.33
CA VAL A 170 -4.12 7.21 -0.24
C VAL A 170 -5.29 7.82 0.57
N SER A 171 -5.19 9.10 0.93
CA SER A 171 -6.28 9.82 1.60
C SER A 171 -7.53 9.86 0.74
N ALA A 172 -7.42 10.11 -0.57
CA ALA A 172 -8.56 10.13 -1.47
C ALA A 172 -9.27 8.77 -1.57
N LEU A 173 -8.52 7.66 -1.55
CA LEU A 173 -9.08 6.30 -1.52
C LEU A 173 -9.84 6.03 -0.22
N ILE A 174 -9.28 6.45 0.92
CA ILE A 174 -9.94 6.32 2.23
C ILE A 174 -11.23 7.13 2.25
N ASP A 175 -11.19 8.40 1.84
CA ASP A 175 -12.36 9.28 1.78
C ASP A 175 -13.43 8.74 0.83
N GLU A 176 -13.02 8.12 -0.29
CA GLU A 176 -13.94 7.47 -1.21
C GLU A 176 -14.65 6.28 -0.58
N LEU A 177 -13.91 5.41 0.13
CA LEU A 177 -14.53 4.31 0.85
C LEU A 177 -15.47 4.83 1.94
N GLU A 178 -15.07 5.83 2.73
CA GLU A 178 -15.92 6.40 3.78
C GLU A 178 -17.24 6.93 3.23
N ARG A 179 -17.21 7.69 2.13
CA ARG A 179 -18.43 8.15 1.43
C ARG A 179 -19.29 6.97 0.98
N GLU A 180 -18.68 5.96 0.38
CA GLU A 180 -19.40 4.77 -0.10
C GLU A 180 -20.06 4.00 1.06
N LEU A 181 -19.39 3.91 2.22
CA LEU A 181 -19.92 3.28 3.43
C LEU A 181 -21.06 4.09 4.05
N SER A 182 -20.98 5.41 4.05
CA SER A 182 -22.07 6.30 4.47
C SER A 182 -23.32 6.08 3.60
N ASP A 183 -23.15 6.11 2.28
CA ASP A 183 -24.23 5.82 1.32
C ASP A 183 -24.82 4.41 1.51
N TYR A 184 -23.98 3.43 1.85
CA TYR A 184 -24.43 2.06 2.13
C TYR A 184 -25.30 2.01 3.38
N ALA A 185 -24.89 2.69 4.46
CA ALA A 185 -25.64 2.75 5.70
C ALA A 185 -27.00 3.42 5.50
N GLU A 186 -27.06 4.53 4.77
CA GLU A 186 -28.31 5.25 4.47
C GLU A 186 -29.30 4.39 3.67
N ALA A 187 -28.83 3.74 2.59
CA ALA A 187 -29.66 2.85 1.77
C ALA A 187 -30.25 1.70 2.61
N ARG A 188 -29.45 1.13 3.52
CA ARG A 188 -29.89 0.05 4.40
C ARG A 188 -30.91 0.52 5.44
N ILE A 189 -30.76 1.73 5.98
CA ILE A 189 -31.75 2.34 6.89
C ILE A 189 -33.08 2.60 6.16
N ALA A 190 -33.03 3.08 4.91
CA ALA A 190 -34.24 3.33 4.12
C ALA A 190 -35.01 2.03 3.84
N PHE A 191 -34.32 0.97 3.42
CA PHE A 191 -34.91 -0.35 3.18
C PHE A 191 -35.68 -0.87 4.42
N PHE A 192 -35.07 -0.81 5.61
CA PHE A 192 -35.73 -1.26 6.85
C PHE A 192 -36.88 -0.36 7.32
N ARG A 193 -36.99 0.88 6.81
CA ARG A 193 -38.12 1.77 7.10
C ARG A 193 -39.32 1.51 6.20
N GLU A 194 -39.10 1.02 4.98
CA GLU A 194 -40.17 0.70 4.02
C GLU A 194 -40.82 -0.66 4.32
N ASP A 195 -40.09 -1.58 4.96
CA ASP A 195 -40.57 -2.91 5.38
C ASP A 195 -41.32 -2.92 6.74
N ARG A 196 -41.62 -1.75 7.32
CA ARG A 196 -42.37 -1.59 8.59
C ARG A 196 -43.70 -0.88 8.39
#